data_AF-A0A919WR32-F1
#
_entry.id   AF-A0A919WR32-F1
#
_cell.length_a   1.000
_cell.length_b   1.000
_cell.length_c   1.000
_cell.angle_alpha   90.00
_cell.angle_beta   90.00
_cell.angle_gamma   90.00
#
_symmetry.space_group_name_H-M   'P 1'
#
loop_
_entity.id
_entity.type
_entity.pdbx_description
1 polymer ?
#
loop_
_entity_poly.entity_id
_entity_poly.type
_entity_poly.pdbx_seq_one_letter_code
_entity_poly.pdbx_strand_id
1 'polypeptide(L)'
;MQELKYKIGQQVKYLGKWFAVVNIRVDVLHERVHYYLKDDFITGWVEEESIQGTKDDRSVNEKLKDIKENWQYEKCIKPEDIDWLISTVDEYQNERIAHL
;
A
#
# COMPACT_ATOMS: atom_id res chain seq x y z
N MET A 1 5.96 -8.07 -21.21
CA MET A 1 4.90 -7.82 -20.21
C MET A 1 5.23 -6.46 -19.61
N GLN A 2 4.38 -5.45 -19.80
CA GLN A 2 4.62 -4.09 -19.30
C GLN A 2 4.48 -4.08 -17.77
N GLU A 3 5.44 -3.47 -17.07
CA GLU A 3 5.40 -3.32 -15.62
C GLU A 3 4.43 -2.20 -15.23
N LEU A 4 3.50 -2.48 -14.31
CA LEU A 4 2.52 -1.50 -13.83
C LEU A 4 3.20 -0.51 -12.89
N LYS A 5 3.08 0.80 -13.15
CA LYS A 5 3.68 1.83 -12.28
C LYS A 5 3.00 1.94 -10.93
N TYR A 6 1.69 1.66 -10.84
CA TYR A 6 0.92 1.78 -9.61
C TYR A 6 0.15 0.50 -9.29
N LYS A 7 -0.04 0.23 -8.00
CA LYS A 7 -0.74 -0.97 -7.50
C LYS A 7 -2.13 -0.62 -6.99
N ILE A 8 -3.05 -1.60 -7.02
CA ILE A 8 -4.35 -1.46 -6.35
C ILE A 8 -4.12 -1.22 -4.85
N GLY A 9 -4.86 -0.27 -4.27
CA GLY A 9 -4.72 0.19 -2.90
C GLY A 9 -3.71 1.33 -2.72
N GLN A 10 -2.87 1.62 -3.72
CA GLN A 10 -1.90 2.72 -3.64
C GLN A 10 -2.60 4.08 -3.74
N GLN A 11 -2.13 5.06 -2.96
CA GLN A 11 -2.58 6.44 -3.09
C GLN A 11 -1.72 7.19 -4.12
N VAL A 12 -2.38 7.77 -5.12
CA VAL A 12 -1.77 8.50 -6.23
C VAL A 12 -2.30 9.93 -6.32
N LYS A 13 -1.50 10.85 -6.86
CA LYS A 13 -1.87 12.25 -7.01
C LYS A 13 -2.40 12.53 -8.41
N TYR A 14 -3.61 13.04 -8.52
CA TYR A 14 -4.24 13.43 -9.77
C TYR A 14 -4.96 14.77 -9.59
N LEU A 15 -4.79 15.71 -10.52
CA LEU A 15 -5.36 17.07 -10.45
C LEU A 15 -5.13 17.77 -9.09
N GLY A 16 -3.94 17.58 -8.51
CA GLY A 16 -3.59 18.16 -7.21
C GLY A 16 -4.22 17.49 -5.98
N LYS A 17 -5.07 16.47 -6.15
CA LYS A 17 -5.72 15.71 -5.07
C LYS A 17 -5.22 14.27 -5.00
N TRP A 18 -5.46 13.61 -3.87
CA TRP A 18 -5.05 12.22 -3.62
C TRP A 18 -6.21 11.26 -3.85
N PHE A 19 -5.96 10.20 -4.61
CA PHE A 19 -6.93 9.17 -4.94
C PHE A 19 -6.36 7.80 -4.61
N ALA A 20 -7.20 6.86 -4.22
CA ALA A 20 -6.84 5.44 -4.16
C ALA A 20 -7.01 4.80 -5.55
N VAL A 21 -6.02 4.00 -5.96
CA VAL A 21 -6.15 3.11 -7.12
C VAL A 21 -7.05 1.94 -6.72
N VAL A 22 -8.17 1.79 -7.39
CA VAL A 22 -9.16 0.73 -7.08
C VAL A 22 -9.27 -0.33 -8.17
N ASN A 23 -8.87 -0.02 -9.41
CA ASN A 23 -8.81 -0.99 -10.50
C ASN A 23 -7.77 -0.57 -11.56
N ILE A 24 -7.34 -1.51 -12.39
CA ILE A 24 -6.33 -1.30 -13.44
C ILE A 24 -6.83 -1.98 -14.72
N ARG A 25 -6.80 -1.26 -15.84
CA ARG A 25 -7.10 -1.79 -17.17
C ARG A 25 -5.88 -1.58 -18.05
N VAL A 26 -5.42 -2.66 -18.67
CA VAL A 26 -4.30 -2.63 -19.62
C VAL A 26 -4.87 -2.80 -21.03
N ASP A 27 -4.65 -1.80 -21.88
CA ASP A 27 -4.90 -1.88 -23.32
C ASP A 27 -3.61 -2.31 -24.01
N VAL A 28 -3.54 -3.60 -24.34
CA VAL A 28 -2.36 -4.22 -24.96
C VAL A 28 -2.17 -3.75 -26.41
N LEU A 29 -3.25 -3.39 -27.10
CA LEU A 29 -3.19 -2.98 -28.52
C LEU A 29 -2.56 -1.61 -28.69
N HIS A 30 -2.77 -0.73 -27.71
CA HIS A 30 -2.28 0.65 -27.73
C HIS A 30 -1.16 0.91 -26.73
N GLU A 31 -0.70 -0.13 -26.01
CA GLU A 31 0.32 -0.05 -24.95
C GLU A 31 -0.02 0.99 -23.86
N ARG A 32 -1.31 1.09 -23.50
CA ARG A 32 -1.82 2.04 -22.51
C ARG A 32 -2.28 1.36 -21.23
N VAL A 33 -2.10 2.05 -20.11
CA VAL A 33 -2.61 1.63 -18.81
C VAL A 33 -3.55 2.70 -18.26
N HIS A 34 -4.75 2.28 -17.89
CA HIS A 34 -5.74 3.12 -17.23
C HIS A 34 -5.94 2.65 -15.79
N TYR A 35 -5.96 3.59 -14.87
CA TYR A 35 -6.22 3.36 -13.45
C TYR A 35 -7.59 3.91 -13.11
N TYR A 36 -8.40 3.10 -12.43
CA TYR A 36 -9.63 3.57 -11.82
C TYR A 36 -9.27 4.18 -10.47
N LEU A 37 -9.50 5.48 -10.34
CA LEU A 37 -9.16 6.28 -9.17
C LEU A 37 -10.43 6.61 -8.39
N LYS A 38 -10.34 6.58 -7.06
CA LYS A 38 -11.43 6.95 -6.15
C LYS A 38 -10.93 7.83 -5.00
N ASP A 39 -11.60 8.96 -4.78
CA ASP A 39 -11.58 9.69 -3.51
C ASP A 39 -13.00 9.70 -2.88
N ASP A 40 -13.23 10.51 -1.84
CA ASP A 40 -14.53 10.60 -1.17
C ASP A 40 -15.65 11.21 -2.04
N PHE A 41 -15.32 11.87 -3.15
CA PHE A 41 -16.25 12.68 -3.95
C PHE A 41 -16.27 12.34 -5.45
N ILE A 42 -15.17 11.81 -5.99
CA ILE A 42 -14.90 11.65 -7.41
C ILE A 42 -14.33 10.24 -7.64
N THR A 43 -14.87 9.60 -8.68
CA THR A 43 -14.36 8.32 -9.20
C THR A 43 -14.26 8.36 -10.71
N GLY A 44 -13.17 7.85 -11.28
CA GLY A 44 -12.99 7.88 -12.74
C GLY A 44 -11.81 7.07 -13.24
N TRP A 45 -11.84 6.73 -14.53
CA TRP A 45 -10.70 6.15 -15.23
C TRP A 45 -9.74 7.24 -15.67
N VAL A 46 -8.46 7.05 -15.38
CA VAL A 46 -7.39 8.01 -15.66
C VAL A 46 -6.23 7.28 -16.33
N GLU A 47 -5.67 7.85 -17.40
CA GLU A 47 -4.47 7.32 -18.06
C GLU A 47 -3.25 7.48 -17.14
N GLU A 48 -2.36 6.49 -17.14
CA GLU A 48 -1.15 6.45 -16.30
C GLU A 48 -0.33 7.74 -16.34
N GLU A 49 -0.17 8.32 -17.52
CA GLU A 49 0.65 9.51 -17.77
C GLU A 49 0.10 10.77 -17.12
N SER A 50 -1.19 10.78 -16.77
CA SER A 50 -1.82 11.92 -16.10
C SER A 50 -1.60 11.92 -14.58
N ILE A 51 -1.04 10.83 -14.02
CA ILE A 51 -0.81 10.69 -12.57
C ILE A 51 0.53 11.35 -12.19
N GLN A 52 0.47 12.24 -11.20
CA GLN A 52 1.55 13.19 -10.86
C GLN A 52 2.50 12.69 -9.76
N GLY A 53 2.23 11.52 -9.18
CA GLY A 53 3.06 10.94 -8.11
C GLY A 53 2.28 10.02 -7.19
N THR A 54 2.95 9.49 -6.17
CA THR A 54 2.37 8.55 -5.20
C THR A 54 2.64 9.02 -3.78
N LYS A 55 1.79 8.64 -2.84
CA LYS A 55 1.94 9.03 -1.43
C LYS A 55 2.92 8.11 -0.68
N ASP A 56 3.35 7.02 -1.32
CA ASP A 56 4.04 5.89 -0.69
C ASP A 56 5.51 5.77 -1.12
N ASP A 57 6.22 6.91 -1.13
CA ASP A 57 7.70 6.95 -1.20
C ASP A 57 8.36 6.83 0.19
N ARG A 58 7.60 6.36 1.20
CA ARG A 58 8.11 6.17 2.56
C ARG A 58 8.40 4.71 2.80
N SER A 59 9.62 4.41 3.24
CA SER A 59 10.03 3.05 3.58
C SER A 59 9.12 2.50 4.69
N VAL A 60 8.84 1.19 4.67
CA VAL A 60 8.19 0.49 5.80
C VAL A 60 8.85 0.84 7.14
N ASN A 61 10.17 1.10 7.14
CA ASN A 61 10.93 1.56 8.30
C ASN A 61 10.54 2.96 8.81
N GLU A 62 10.12 3.88 7.95
CA GLU A 62 9.63 5.20 8.37
C GLU A 62 8.23 5.10 8.95
N LYS A 63 7.36 4.27 8.37
CA LYS A 63 6.05 3.94 8.94
C LYS A 63 6.19 3.28 10.33
N LEU A 64 7.19 2.42 10.52
CA LEU A 64 7.50 1.79 11.81
C LEU A 64 8.07 2.80 12.83
N LYS A 65 8.87 3.78 12.39
CA LYS A 65 9.35 4.86 13.28
C LYS A 65 8.21 5.72 13.81
N ASP A 66 7.25 6.11 12.97
CA ASP A 66 6.08 6.87 13.40
C ASP A 66 5.23 6.12 14.44
N ILE A 67 5.11 4.78 14.30
CA ILE A 67 4.41 3.93 15.28
C ILE A 67 5.20 3.85 16.59
N LYS A 68 6.54 3.75 16.50
CA LYS A 68 7.46 3.71 17.66
C LYS A 68 7.55 5.03 18.41
N GLU A 69 7.49 6.17 17.71
CA GLU A 69 7.55 7.50 18.29
C GLU A 69 6.18 7.96 18.83
N ASN A 70 5.06 7.52 18.25
CA ASN A 70 3.71 7.72 18.81
C ASN A 70 3.32 6.71 19.90
N TRP A 71 4.20 5.78 20.29
CA TRP A 71 3.95 4.76 21.33
C TRP A 71 4.02 5.33 22.76
N GLN A 72 3.50 6.55 22.96
CA GLN A 72 3.23 7.15 24.28
C GLN A 72 1.74 7.08 24.66
N TYR A 73 1.01 6.07 24.18
CA TYR A 73 -0.29 5.73 24.76
C TYR A 73 -0.15 4.54 25.71
N GLU A 74 -0.05 4.91 26.97
CA GLU A 74 -0.48 4.11 28.11
C GLU A 74 -1.78 3.33 27.83
N LYS A 75 -1.76 2.05 28.25
CA LYS A 75 -2.87 1.11 28.43
C LYS A 75 -3.36 0.38 27.18
N CYS A 76 -2.97 -0.89 27.07
CA CYS A 76 -3.81 -2.05 26.68
C CYS A 76 -3.09 -3.13 25.84
N ILE A 77 -1.81 -3.38 26.09
CA ILE A 77 -1.19 -4.65 25.67
C ILE A 77 -0.44 -5.18 26.89
N LYS A 78 -0.88 -6.32 27.43
CA LYS A 78 -0.14 -6.97 28.52
C LYS A 78 1.10 -7.64 27.91
N PRO A 79 2.18 -7.83 28.68
CA PRO A 79 3.39 -8.49 28.17
C PRO A 79 3.12 -9.85 27.49
N GLU A 80 2.11 -10.58 27.96
CA GLU A 80 1.64 -11.86 27.40
C GLU A 80 1.10 -11.76 25.95
N ASP A 81 0.57 -10.61 25.54
CA ASP A 81 0.08 -10.37 24.17
C ASP A 81 1.23 -10.10 23.17
N ILE A 82 2.39 -9.66 23.68
CA ILE A 82 3.59 -9.40 22.86
C ILE A 82 4.27 -10.73 22.48
N ASP A 83 4.34 -11.69 23.41
CA ASP A 83 4.87 -13.03 23.12
C ASP A 83 4.04 -13.75 22.04
N TRP A 84 2.71 -13.57 22.05
CA TRP A 84 1.85 -14.08 20.98
C TRP A 84 2.18 -13.43 19.64
N LEU A 85 2.28 -12.10 19.57
CA LEU A 85 2.62 -11.37 18.34
C LEU A 85 3.98 -11.76 17.76
N ILE A 86 4.98 -12.03 18.60
CA ILE A 86 6.30 -12.49 18.15
C ILE A 86 6.22 -13.93 17.62
N SER A 87 5.47 -14.82 18.30
CA SER A 87 5.29 -16.21 17.82
C SER A 87 4.55 -16.30 16.49
N THR A 88 3.53 -15.46 16.26
CA THR A 88 2.76 -15.44 15.01
C THR A 88 3.62 -14.95 13.83
N VAL A 89 4.56 -14.04 14.06
CA VAL A 89 5.49 -13.58 13.02
C VAL A 89 6.53 -14.64 12.68
N ASP A 90 7.00 -15.41 13.65
CA ASP A 90 7.96 -16.51 13.45
C ASP A 90 7.32 -17.71 12.70
N GLU A 91 6.04 -18.02 12.97
CA GLU A 91 5.28 -19.03 12.21
C GLU A 91 5.12 -18.62 10.73
N TYR A 92 4.74 -17.37 10.46
CA TYR A 92 4.59 -16.88 9.08
C TYR A 92 5.91 -16.79 8.29
N GLN A 93 7.05 -16.65 8.97
CA GLN A 93 8.36 -16.72 8.30
C GLN A 93 8.83 -18.17 8.09
N ASN A 94 8.55 -19.08 9.02
CA ASN A 94 8.93 -20.49 8.88
C ASN A 94 8.10 -21.24 7.84
N GLU A 95 6.82 -20.92 7.64
CA GLU A 95 6.02 -21.50 6.55
C GLU A 95 6.55 -21.13 5.15
N ARG A 96 7.27 -20.01 5.00
CA ARG A 96 7.93 -19.63 3.74
C ARG A 96 9.22 -20.40 3.45
N ILE A 97 9.88 -20.97 4.46
CA ILE A 97 11.13 -21.74 4.28
C ILE A 97 10.82 -23.21 4.00
N ALA A 98 9.73 -23.75 4.56
CA ALA A 98 9.36 -25.17 4.37
C ALA A 98 8.81 -25.50 2.97
N HIS A 99 8.51 -24.51 2.14
CA HIS A 99 7.97 -24.67 0.78
C HIS A 99 8.94 -24.28 -0.36
N LEU A 100 10.25 -24.15 -0.05
CA LEU A 100 11.34 -24.14 -1.03
C LEU A 100 12.02 -25.51 -1.09
#